data_AF-A0A1J5QBC9-F1
#
_entry.id   AF-A0A1J5QBC9-F1
#
_cell.length_a   1.000
_cell.length_b   1.000
_cell.length_c   1.000
_cell.angle_alpha   90.00
_cell.angle_beta   90.00
_cell.angle_gamma   90.00
#
_symmetry.space_group_name_H-M   'P 1'
#
loop_
_entity.id
_entity.type
_entity.pdbx_description
1 polymer ?
#
loop_
_entity_poly.entity_id
_entity_poly.type
_entity_poly.pdbx_seq_one_letter_code
_entity_poly.pdbx_strand_id
1 'polypeptide(L)'
;MNIIDRIANIGRTQLQPAQDTALPSTPADQRLLELADELAQAEADAQATVLRRQAADVTVVRLTEQAAAGTLDDPARLVNALQLQRELAAQTPATDRLAALRVEQAQLQEQVHVDRRKAAEGAYAEAVVAYARACTPLLALAQRVRDLSPAAGVLLNDFNSPHLLWRTVTIGGAVVDIPAEA
;
A
#
# COMPACT_ATOMS: atom_id res chain seq x y z
N MET A 1 28.03 -4.37 38.56
CA MET A 1 27.11 -4.42 37.39
C MET A 1 26.17 -3.23 37.52
N ASN A 2 26.36 -2.20 36.71
CA ASN A 2 25.77 -0.88 36.94
C ASN A 2 24.28 -0.86 36.57
N ILE A 3 23.47 -0.15 37.37
CA ILE A 3 22.04 0.07 37.12
C ILE A 3 21.83 0.71 35.74
N ILE A 4 22.79 1.54 35.31
CA ILE A 4 22.84 2.18 33.99
C ILE A 4 22.89 1.14 32.85
N ASP A 5 23.67 0.07 32.99
CA ASP A 5 23.76 -1.00 31.98
C ASP A 5 22.46 -1.81 31.90
N ARG A 6 21.74 -1.95 33.03
CA ARG A 6 20.44 -2.62 33.08
C ARG A 6 19.34 -1.80 32.40
N ILE A 7 19.30 -0.50 32.64
CA ILE A 7 18.35 0.43 32.00
C ILE A 7 18.64 0.54 30.49
N ALA A 8 19.92 0.62 30.11
CA ALA A 8 20.34 0.63 28.71
C ALA A 8 19.95 -0.66 27.98
N ASN A 9 20.07 -1.83 28.63
CA ASN A 9 19.65 -3.10 28.05
C ASN A 9 18.13 -3.26 27.96
N ILE A 10 17.36 -2.76 28.94
CA ILE A 10 15.88 -2.79 28.89
C ILE A 10 15.35 -1.88 27.77
N GLY A 11 15.95 -0.70 27.58
CA GLY A 11 15.60 0.19 26.48
C GLY A 11 15.93 -0.39 25.10
N ARG A 12 17.05 -1.13 24.98
CA ARG A 12 17.48 -1.74 23.70
C ARG A 12 16.61 -2.91 23.24
N THR A 13 16.14 -3.76 24.14
CA THR A 13 15.26 -4.89 23.78
C THR A 13 13.84 -4.46 23.44
N GLN A 14 13.39 -3.29 23.90
CA GLN A 14 12.05 -2.76 23.57
C GLN A 14 12.04 -1.83 22.34
N LEU A 15 13.18 -1.26 21.97
CA LEU A 15 13.34 -0.37 20.80
C LEU A 15 13.99 -1.07 19.60
N GLN A 16 13.95 -2.41 19.55
CA GLN A 16 14.18 -3.09 18.29
C GLN A 16 13.10 -2.56 17.33
N PRO A 17 13.44 -1.85 16.23
CA PRO A 17 12.42 -1.50 15.25
C PRO A 17 11.79 -2.82 14.85
N ALA A 18 10.46 -2.92 14.97
CA ALA A 18 9.73 -4.07 14.51
C ALA A 18 10.21 -4.32 13.08
N GLN A 19 11.05 -5.35 12.91
CA GLN A 19 11.46 -5.85 11.61
C GLN A 19 10.18 -6.04 10.83
N ASP A 20 10.09 -5.38 9.67
CA ASP A 20 9.06 -5.52 8.65
C ASP A 20 8.08 -6.62 9.03
N THR A 21 7.08 -6.29 9.83
CA THR A 21 5.95 -7.18 10.04
C THR A 21 5.24 -7.17 8.70
N ALA A 22 5.71 -8.03 7.81
CA ALA A 22 5.09 -8.30 6.53
C ALA A 22 3.62 -8.53 6.85
N LEU A 23 2.79 -7.53 6.53
CA LEU A 23 1.36 -7.63 6.70
C LEU A 23 0.95 -8.93 6.01
N PRO A 24 0.19 -9.81 6.69
CA PRO A 24 -0.23 -11.07 6.07
C PRO A 24 -0.90 -10.74 4.74
N SER A 25 -0.48 -11.43 3.67
CA SER A 25 -1.01 -11.20 2.33
C SER A 25 -2.53 -11.24 2.38
N THR A 26 -3.17 -10.13 2.03
CA THR A 26 -4.64 -10.09 1.99
C THR A 26 -5.13 -10.91 0.78
N PRO A 27 -6.37 -11.41 0.80
CA PRO A 27 -6.96 -12.02 -0.39
C PRO A 27 -6.96 -11.07 -1.60
N ALA A 28 -7.03 -9.75 -1.37
CA ALA A 28 -6.89 -8.75 -2.42
C ALA A 28 -5.46 -8.68 -2.99
N ASP A 29 -4.42 -8.78 -2.16
CA ASP A 29 -3.02 -8.88 -2.64
C ASP A 29 -2.81 -10.15 -3.48
N GLN A 30 -3.41 -11.27 -3.09
CA GLN A 30 -3.33 -12.53 -3.84
C GLN A 30 -4.05 -12.43 -5.20
N ARG A 31 -5.25 -11.85 -5.23
CA ARG A 31 -5.99 -11.64 -6.49
C ARG A 31 -5.27 -10.69 -7.44
N LEU A 32 -4.58 -9.66 -6.93
CA LEU A 32 -3.77 -8.75 -7.75
C LEU A 32 -2.58 -9.45 -8.43
N LEU A 33 -2.00 -10.47 -7.79
CA LEU A 33 -0.94 -11.28 -8.39
C LEU A 33 -1.47 -12.13 -9.54
N GLU A 34 -2.62 -12.78 -9.36
CA GLU A 34 -3.28 -13.57 -10.42
C GLU A 34 -3.75 -12.70 -11.59
N LEU A 35 -4.27 -11.50 -11.30
CA LEU A 35 -4.73 -10.56 -12.31
C LEU A 35 -3.62 -10.08 -13.24
N ALA A 36 -2.36 -10.07 -12.79
CA ALA A 36 -1.24 -9.66 -13.64
C ALA A 36 -1.10 -10.60 -14.85
N ASP A 37 -1.20 -11.90 -14.63
CA ASP A 37 -1.13 -12.91 -15.70
C ASP A 37 -2.38 -12.86 -16.58
N GLU A 38 -3.57 -12.70 -15.99
CA GLU A 38 -4.83 -12.56 -16.74
C GLU A 38 -4.83 -11.32 -17.64
N LEU A 39 -4.29 -10.19 -17.16
CA LEU A 39 -4.14 -8.95 -17.93
C LEU A 39 -3.14 -9.13 -19.06
N ALA A 40 -1.98 -9.74 -18.80
CA ALA A 40 -0.98 -9.99 -19.84
C ALA A 40 -1.55 -10.86 -20.97
N GLN A 41 -2.31 -11.89 -20.63
CA GLN A 41 -2.97 -12.74 -21.62
C GLN A 41 -4.05 -11.97 -22.39
N ALA A 42 -4.91 -11.21 -21.70
CA ALA A 42 -5.95 -10.41 -22.35
C ALA A 42 -5.36 -9.31 -23.27
N GLU A 43 -4.22 -8.73 -22.91
CA GLU A 43 -3.49 -7.78 -23.75
C GLU A 43 -2.93 -8.42 -25.01
N ALA A 44 -2.34 -9.61 -24.90
CA ALA A 44 -1.88 -10.37 -26.06
C ALA A 44 -3.05 -10.72 -27.00
N ASP A 45 -4.19 -11.15 -26.45
CA ASP A 45 -5.39 -11.49 -27.23
C ASP A 45 -5.99 -10.26 -27.93
N ALA A 46 -6.05 -9.11 -27.24
CA ALA A 46 -6.50 -7.86 -27.81
C ALA A 46 -5.58 -7.40 -28.96
N GLN A 47 -4.26 -7.45 -28.77
CA GLN A 47 -3.29 -7.11 -29.81
C GLN A 47 -3.38 -8.05 -31.01
N ALA A 48 -3.49 -9.37 -30.78
CA ALA A 48 -3.66 -10.34 -31.84
C ALA A 48 -4.94 -10.06 -32.67
N THR A 49 -6.03 -9.67 -32.01
CA THR A 49 -7.28 -9.30 -32.68
C THR A 49 -7.12 -8.04 -33.55
N VAL A 50 -6.40 -7.03 -33.04
CA VAL A 50 -6.08 -5.82 -33.82
C VAL A 50 -5.24 -6.16 -35.06
N LEU A 51 -4.21 -7.00 -34.91
CA LEU A 51 -3.37 -7.42 -36.03
C LEU A 51 -4.15 -8.20 -37.10
N ARG A 52 -5.07 -9.10 -36.69
CA ARG A 52 -5.94 -9.83 -37.62
C ARG A 52 -6.86 -8.88 -38.39
N ARG A 53 -7.42 -7.86 -37.74
CA ARG A 53 -8.23 -6.83 -38.38
C ARG A 53 -7.43 -6.03 -39.40
N GLN A 54 -6.25 -5.56 -39.02
CA GLN A 54 -5.35 -4.83 -39.93
C GLN A 54 -4.97 -5.67 -41.14
N ALA A 55 -4.66 -6.97 -40.96
CA ALA A 55 -4.37 -7.87 -42.07
C ALA A 55 -5.56 -8.07 -43.00
N ALA A 56 -6.78 -8.19 -42.45
CA ALA A 56 -8.01 -8.27 -43.25
C ALA A 56 -8.27 -6.96 -44.01
N ASP A 57 -8.09 -5.80 -43.38
CA ASP A 57 -8.25 -4.49 -44.00
C ASP A 57 -7.28 -4.30 -45.17
N VAL A 58 -6.00 -4.63 -44.99
CA VAL A 58 -4.98 -4.57 -46.05
C VAL A 58 -5.34 -5.49 -47.22
N THR A 59 -5.86 -6.69 -46.91
CA THR A 59 -6.29 -7.65 -47.94
C THR A 59 -7.46 -7.11 -48.74
N VAL A 60 -8.44 -6.51 -48.07
CA VAL A 60 -9.60 -5.86 -48.72
C VAL A 60 -9.11 -4.70 -49.60
N VAL A 61 -8.28 -3.79 -49.08
CA VAL A 61 -7.73 -2.66 -49.85
C VAL A 61 -7.05 -3.15 -51.13
N ARG A 62 -6.14 -4.11 -51.01
CA ARG A 62 -5.43 -4.67 -52.17
C ARG A 62 -6.38 -5.28 -53.21
N LEU A 63 -7.38 -6.04 -52.77
CA LEU A 63 -8.36 -6.65 -53.69
C LEU A 63 -9.28 -5.59 -54.31
N THR A 64 -9.62 -4.52 -53.58
CA THR A 64 -10.40 -3.41 -54.14
C THR A 64 -9.59 -2.60 -55.17
N GLU A 65 -8.29 -2.42 -54.95
CA GLU A 65 -7.40 -1.78 -55.93
C GLU A 65 -7.27 -2.61 -57.20
N GLN A 66 -7.11 -3.94 -57.07
CA GLN A 66 -7.11 -4.87 -58.21
C GLN A 66 -8.43 -4.83 -58.99
N ALA A 67 -9.56 -4.77 -58.28
CA ALA A 67 -10.89 -4.63 -58.86
C ALA A 67 -11.03 -3.31 -59.64
N ALA A 68 -10.59 -2.20 -59.05
CA ALA A 68 -10.63 -0.87 -59.66
C ALA A 68 -9.72 -0.78 -60.90
N ALA A 69 -8.58 -1.47 -60.88
CA ALA A 69 -7.66 -1.58 -62.02
C ALA A 69 -8.14 -2.58 -63.09
N GLY A 70 -9.24 -3.31 -62.87
CA GLY A 70 -9.74 -4.34 -63.78
C GLY A 70 -8.84 -5.58 -63.88
N THR A 71 -7.94 -5.78 -62.92
CA THR A 71 -6.97 -6.89 -62.87
C THR A 71 -7.36 -7.98 -61.87
N LEU A 72 -8.58 -7.91 -61.32
CA LEU A 72 -9.07 -8.90 -60.37
C LEU A 72 -9.45 -10.20 -61.08
N ASP A 73 -8.65 -11.25 -60.86
CA ASP A 73 -8.89 -12.57 -61.46
C ASP A 73 -10.19 -13.23 -60.98
N ASP A 74 -10.53 -13.07 -59.70
CA ASP A 74 -11.67 -13.74 -59.07
C ASP A 74 -12.43 -12.79 -58.12
N PRO A 75 -13.67 -12.37 -58.48
CA PRO A 75 -14.49 -11.50 -57.64
C PRO A 75 -14.97 -12.16 -56.35
N ALA A 76 -15.04 -13.50 -56.27
CA ALA A 76 -15.43 -14.20 -55.05
C ALA A 76 -14.42 -13.96 -53.91
N ARG A 77 -13.14 -13.76 -54.23
CA ARG A 77 -12.10 -13.44 -53.24
C ARG A 77 -12.36 -12.11 -52.53
N LEU A 78 -12.83 -11.10 -53.26
CA LEU A 78 -13.16 -9.80 -52.68
C LEU A 78 -14.38 -9.91 -51.76
N VAL A 79 -15.41 -10.66 -52.18
CA VAL A 79 -16.61 -10.91 -51.36
C VAL A 79 -16.24 -11.62 -50.05
N ASN A 80 -15.44 -12.68 -50.12
CA ASN A 80 -15.00 -13.42 -48.94
C ASN A 80 -14.13 -12.56 -48.00
N ALA A 81 -13.24 -11.72 -48.55
CA ALA A 81 -12.42 -10.81 -47.76
C ALA A 81 -13.27 -9.76 -47.03
N LEU A 82 -14.29 -9.21 -47.69
CA LEU A 82 -15.24 -8.26 -47.09
C LEU A 82 -16.12 -8.93 -46.01
N GLN A 83 -16.52 -10.18 -46.20
CA GLN A 83 -17.24 -10.95 -45.18
C GLN A 83 -16.37 -11.16 -43.94
N LEU A 84 -15.13 -11.63 -44.12
CA LEU A 84 -14.17 -11.82 -43.04
C LEU A 84 -13.88 -10.50 -42.29
N GLN A 85 -13.73 -9.39 -43.01
CA GLN A 85 -13.52 -8.07 -42.40
C GLN A 85 -14.70 -7.69 -41.49
N ARG A 86 -15.94 -7.91 -41.93
CA ARG A 86 -17.14 -7.64 -41.13
C ARG A 86 -17.23 -8.54 -39.90
N GLU A 87 -16.93 -9.82 -40.05
CA GLU A 87 -16.92 -10.77 -38.93
C GLU A 87 -15.88 -10.37 -37.87
N LEU A 88 -14.68 -10.00 -38.29
CA LEU A 88 -13.62 -9.55 -37.38
C LEU A 88 -13.94 -8.19 -36.74
N ALA A 89 -14.57 -7.27 -37.48
CA ALA A 89 -15.02 -5.98 -36.95
C ALA A 89 -16.11 -6.14 -35.87
N ALA A 90 -16.97 -7.16 -35.98
CA ALA A 90 -17.99 -7.47 -35.00
C ALA A 90 -17.44 -8.11 -33.70
N GLN A 91 -16.21 -8.63 -33.71
CA GLN A 91 -15.60 -9.26 -32.53
C GLN A 91 -15.06 -8.22 -31.54
N THR A 92 -15.90 -7.72 -30.64
CA THR A 92 -15.53 -6.85 -29.50
C THR A 92 -15.05 -7.55 -28.19
N PRO A 93 -15.12 -8.89 -27.99
CA PRO A 93 -15.08 -9.45 -26.63
C PRO A 93 -13.70 -9.36 -25.95
N ALA A 94 -12.60 -9.31 -26.71
CA ALA A 94 -11.26 -9.23 -26.14
C ALA A 94 -10.96 -7.85 -25.51
N THR A 95 -11.42 -6.77 -26.14
CA THR A 95 -11.24 -5.41 -25.61
C THR A 95 -12.12 -5.17 -24.39
N ASP A 96 -13.33 -5.71 -24.39
CA ASP A 96 -14.27 -5.58 -23.27
C ASP A 96 -13.76 -6.35 -22.04
N ARG A 97 -13.21 -7.56 -22.25
CA ARG A 97 -12.58 -8.35 -21.18
C ARG A 97 -11.38 -7.62 -20.57
N LEU A 98 -10.51 -7.05 -21.40
CA LEU A 98 -9.36 -6.28 -20.94
C LEU A 98 -9.81 -5.04 -20.13
N ALA A 99 -10.85 -4.34 -20.59
CA ALA A 99 -11.41 -3.21 -19.85
C ALA A 99 -11.96 -3.64 -18.48
N ALA A 100 -12.68 -4.76 -18.41
CA ALA A 100 -13.21 -5.30 -17.16
C ALA A 100 -12.09 -5.67 -16.17
N LEU A 101 -11.03 -6.34 -16.64
CA LEU A 101 -9.88 -6.71 -15.79
C LEU A 101 -9.13 -5.48 -15.26
N ARG A 102 -9.01 -4.40 -16.05
CA ARG A 102 -8.41 -3.14 -15.59
C ARG A 102 -9.24 -2.45 -14.52
N VAL A 103 -10.57 -2.51 -14.63
CA VAL A 103 -11.47 -1.99 -13.60
C VAL A 103 -11.34 -2.79 -12.31
N GLU A 104 -11.31 -4.13 -12.40
CA GLU A 104 -11.09 -5.01 -11.25
C GLU A 104 -9.75 -4.72 -10.56
N GLN A 105 -8.67 -4.57 -11.34
CA GLN A 105 -7.35 -4.23 -10.83
C GLN A 105 -7.37 -2.90 -10.05
N ALA A 106 -7.98 -1.86 -10.62
CA ALA A 106 -8.05 -0.54 -9.97
C ALA A 106 -8.82 -0.61 -8.64
N GLN A 107 -9.95 -1.34 -8.61
CA GLN A 107 -10.75 -1.53 -7.40
C GLN A 107 -9.98 -2.27 -6.31
N LEU A 108 -9.26 -3.34 -6.67
CA LEU A 108 -8.46 -4.10 -5.70
C LEU A 108 -7.27 -3.30 -5.19
N GLN A 109 -6.61 -2.51 -6.03
CA GLN A 109 -5.53 -1.62 -5.59
C GLN A 109 -6.03 -0.58 -4.57
N GLU A 110 -7.17 0.05 -4.85
CA GLU A 110 -7.80 0.98 -3.91
C GLU A 110 -8.12 0.29 -2.58
N GLN A 111 -8.71 -0.90 -2.63
CA GLN A 111 -9.01 -1.69 -1.42
C GLN A 111 -7.75 -2.01 -0.61
N VAL A 112 -6.67 -2.46 -1.25
CA VAL A 112 -5.39 -2.75 -0.58
C VAL A 112 -4.82 -1.49 0.09
N HIS A 113 -4.89 -0.34 -0.57
CA HIS A 113 -4.43 0.92 0.03
C HIS A 113 -5.26 1.32 1.26
N VAL A 114 -6.58 1.17 1.20
CA VAL A 114 -7.48 1.43 2.32
C VAL A 114 -7.17 0.50 3.49
N ASP A 115 -7.00 -0.79 3.23
CA ASP A 115 -6.73 -1.80 4.26
C ASP A 115 -5.35 -1.58 4.91
N ARG A 116 -4.32 -1.28 4.11
CA ARG A 116 -2.98 -0.93 4.63
C ARG A 116 -3.01 0.33 5.49
N ARG A 117 -3.80 1.34 5.10
CA ARG A 117 -3.97 2.55 5.90
C ARG A 117 -4.61 2.25 7.26
N LYS A 118 -5.70 1.47 7.28
CA LYS A 118 -6.35 1.06 8.53
C LYS A 118 -5.41 0.25 9.43
N ALA A 119 -4.65 -0.67 8.84
CA ALA A 119 -3.67 -1.46 9.58
C ALA A 119 -2.57 -0.57 10.18
N ALA A 120 -2.08 0.43 9.43
CA ALA A 120 -1.08 1.38 9.92
C ALA A 120 -1.62 2.27 11.05
N GLU A 121 -2.87 2.73 10.95
CA GLU A 121 -3.54 3.49 12.02
C GLU A 121 -3.67 2.66 13.30
N GLY A 122 -4.05 1.38 13.18
CA GLY A 122 -4.09 0.43 14.30
C GLY A 122 -2.71 0.20 14.93
N ALA A 123 -1.70 -0.09 14.11
CA ALA A 123 -0.33 -0.32 14.58
C ALA A 123 0.26 0.92 15.27
N TYR A 124 -0.03 2.12 14.77
CA TYR A 124 0.38 3.37 15.40
C TYR A 124 -0.28 3.53 16.78
N ALA A 125 -1.59 3.29 16.89
CA ALA A 125 -2.28 3.38 18.17
C ALA A 125 -1.72 2.38 19.20
N GLU A 126 -1.44 1.15 18.77
CA GLU A 126 -0.78 0.14 19.61
C GLU A 126 0.62 0.57 20.05
N ALA A 127 1.42 1.13 19.15
CA ALA A 127 2.75 1.64 19.45
C ALA A 127 2.71 2.79 20.46
N VAL A 128 1.75 3.72 20.32
CA VAL A 128 1.55 4.82 21.28
C VAL A 128 1.19 4.27 22.66
N VAL A 129 0.30 3.28 22.76
CA VAL A 129 -0.06 2.65 24.04
C VAL A 129 1.12 1.90 24.65
N ALA A 130 1.89 1.15 23.84
CA ALA A 130 3.09 0.46 24.30
C ALA A 130 4.13 1.44 24.83
N TYR A 131 4.35 2.54 24.12
CA TYR A 131 5.24 3.63 24.53
C TYR A 131 4.78 4.28 25.84
N ALA A 132 3.48 4.59 25.96
CA ALA A 132 2.92 5.15 27.19
C ALA A 132 3.11 4.21 28.40
N ARG A 133 2.89 2.90 28.22
CA ARG A 133 3.15 1.88 29.26
C ARG A 133 4.63 1.79 29.64
N ALA A 134 5.54 1.88 28.67
CA ALA A 134 6.97 1.91 28.93
C ALA A 134 7.40 3.16 29.72
N CYS A 135 6.69 4.28 29.55
CA CYS A 135 6.95 5.53 30.27
C CYS A 135 6.31 5.59 31.67
N THR A 136 5.29 4.77 31.98
CA THR A 136 4.63 4.71 33.30
C THR A 136 5.60 4.61 34.50
N PRO A 137 6.65 3.75 34.50
CA PRO A 137 7.58 3.67 35.64
C PRO A 137 8.43 4.94 35.85
N LEU A 138 8.61 5.79 34.83
CA LEU A 138 9.35 7.05 34.96
C LEU A 138 8.58 8.05 35.83
N LEU A 139 7.25 7.98 35.84
CA LEU A 139 6.39 8.82 36.66
C LEU A 139 6.55 8.49 38.15
N ALA A 140 6.55 7.21 38.51
CA ALA A 140 6.83 6.76 39.88
C ALA A 140 8.25 7.10 40.33
N LEU A 141 9.22 7.03 39.41
CA LEU A 141 10.60 7.43 39.69
C LEU A 141 10.71 8.95 39.93
N ALA A 142 10.02 9.76 39.13
CA ALA A 142 9.96 11.21 39.29
C ALA A 142 9.33 11.62 40.64
N GLN A 143 8.22 10.98 41.03
CA GLN A 143 7.61 11.17 42.36
C GLN A 143 8.60 10.84 43.47
N ARG A 144 9.27 9.67 43.40
CA ARG A 144 10.24 9.25 44.41
C ARG A 144 11.46 10.17 44.52
N VAL A 145 11.94 10.70 43.40
CA VAL A 145 13.03 11.70 43.40
C VAL A 145 12.56 13.01 44.04
N ARG A 146 11.32 13.44 43.75
CA ARG A 146 10.73 14.63 44.38
C ARG A 146 10.63 14.47 45.89
N ASP A 147 10.15 13.33 46.38
CA ASP A 147 9.99 13.07 47.81
C ASP A 147 11.34 12.97 48.55
N LEU A 148 12.36 12.42 47.90
CA LEU A 148 13.69 12.24 48.48
C LEU A 148 14.59 13.47 48.34
N SER A 149 14.28 14.40 47.44
CA SER A 149 15.08 15.61 47.18
C SER A 149 15.34 16.50 48.42
N PRO A 150 14.36 16.74 49.33
CA PRO A 150 14.60 17.56 50.51
C PRO A 150 15.51 16.85 51.52
N ALA A 151 15.38 15.53 51.65
CA ALA A 151 16.23 14.71 52.52
C ALA A 151 17.69 14.66 52.01
N ALA A 152 17.90 14.83 50.71
CA ALA A 152 19.21 14.97 50.10
C ALA A 152 19.78 16.41 50.14
N GLY A 153 19.03 17.38 50.69
CA GLY A 153 19.43 18.79 50.74
C GLY A 153 19.35 19.53 49.41
N VAL A 154 18.62 18.98 48.43
CA VAL A 154 18.46 19.56 47.08
C VAL A 154 17.11 20.24 46.98
N LEU A 155 17.11 21.52 46.59
CA LEU A 155 15.91 22.30 46.32
C LEU A 155 15.63 22.29 44.81
N LEU A 156 14.54 21.63 44.41
CA LEU A 156 14.12 21.57 43.01
C LEU A 156 13.59 22.95 42.58
N ASN A 157 14.06 23.46 41.43
CA ASN A 157 13.64 24.73 40.84
C ASN A 157 13.64 24.66 39.30
N ASP A 158 12.96 25.60 38.64
CA ASP A 158 12.71 25.52 37.19
C ASP A 158 14.01 25.48 36.35
N PHE A 159 15.14 25.86 36.95
CA PHE A 159 16.45 25.88 36.31
C PHE A 159 17.20 24.55 36.43
N ASN A 160 17.09 23.85 37.56
CA ASN A 160 17.82 22.60 37.81
C ASN A 160 16.98 21.35 37.51
N SER A 161 15.65 21.46 37.51
CA SER A 161 14.74 20.32 37.38
C SER A 161 13.37 20.71 36.78
N PRO A 162 13.34 21.36 35.59
CA PRO A 162 12.12 21.87 34.97
C PRO A 162 11.05 20.80 34.76
N HIS A 163 11.44 19.55 34.51
CA HIS A 163 10.52 18.44 34.23
C HIS A 163 10.06 17.67 35.49
N LEU A 164 10.52 18.06 36.69
CA LEU A 164 10.14 17.43 37.96
C LEU A 164 9.26 18.33 38.84
N LEU A 165 9.09 19.60 38.45
CA LEU A 165 8.34 20.60 39.22
C LEU A 165 6.87 20.67 38.85
N TRP A 166 6.57 20.45 37.57
CA TRP A 166 5.24 20.57 37.02
C TRP A 166 4.58 19.19 36.93
N ARG A 167 3.24 19.17 36.87
CA ARG A 167 2.46 17.94 36.68
C ARG A 167 2.68 17.29 35.31
N THR A 168 3.34 17.96 34.38
CA THR A 168 3.56 17.48 33.03
C THR A 168 5.03 17.11 32.80
N VAL A 169 5.28 15.85 32.48
CA VAL A 169 6.60 15.35 32.10
C VAL A 169 6.63 15.17 30.58
N THR A 170 7.61 15.77 29.90
CA THR A 170 7.81 15.57 28.47
C THR A 170 8.79 14.44 28.23
N ILE A 171 8.36 13.36 27.57
CA ILE A 171 9.21 12.21 27.25
C ILE A 171 9.09 11.94 25.75
N GLY A 172 10.18 12.15 25.00
CA GLY A 172 10.24 11.89 23.55
C GLY A 172 9.21 12.67 22.72
N GLY A 173 8.82 13.88 23.14
CA GLY A 173 7.82 14.71 22.46
C GLY A 173 6.37 14.47 22.88
N ALA A 174 6.09 13.42 23.66
CA ALA A 174 4.79 13.21 24.28
C ALA A 174 4.72 13.95 25.64
N VAL A 175 3.63 14.68 25.88
CA VAL A 175 3.33 15.29 27.17
C VAL A 175 2.56 14.29 28.02
N VAL A 176 3.14 13.86 29.14
CA VAL A 176 2.51 12.95 30.09
C VAL A 176 2.04 13.76 31.30
N ASP A 177 0.73 13.78 31.53
CA ASP A 177 0.13 14.45 32.68
C ASP A 177 0.12 13.49 33.89
N ILE A 178 0.76 13.91 34.98
CA ILE A 178 0.75 13.21 36.26
C ILE A 178 -0.58 13.56 36.94
N PRO A 179 -1.48 12.58 37.15
CA PRO A 179 -2.76 12.86 37.77
C PRO A 179 -2.54 13.49 39.15
N ALA A 180 -3.44 14.42 39.49
CA ALA A 180 -3.59 14.88 40.85
C ALA A 180 -3.87 13.67 41.74
N GLU A 181 -2.96 13.28 42.63
CA GLU A 181 -3.35 12.37 43.71
C GLU A 181 -4.51 12.99 44.50
N ALA A 182 -5.49 12.14 44.79
CA ALA A 182 -6.57 12.38 45.73
C ALA A 182 -6.06 12.30 47.18
#